data_AF-A0A3G1KWP7-F1
#
_entry.id   AF-A0A3G1KWP7-F1
#
_cell.length_a   1.000
_cell.length_b   1.000
_cell.length_c   1.000
_cell.angle_alpha   90.00
_cell.angle_beta   90.00
_cell.angle_gamma   90.00
#
_symmetry.space_group_name_H-M   'P 1'
#
loop_
_entity.id
_entity.type
_entity.pdbx_description
1 polymer ?
#
loop_
_entity_poly.entity_id
_entity_poly.type
_entity_poly.pdbx_seq_one_letter_code
_entity_poly.pdbx_strand_id
1 'polypeptide(L)'
;MAKCKITVLKTMLNQDLAKEYCQGVVGPCHVFHEGQEFVVGLEKPQEFCDWAWHDLLPYVTAFLAGGNFSGDIFDGWMKDDHKMIACCTDGIRPVVFEIERLV
;
A
#
# COMPACT_ATOMS: atom_id res chain seq x y z
N MET A 1 13.57 -16.14 -6.20
CA MET A 1 13.44 -14.69 -6.43
C MET A 1 12.89 -14.08 -5.17
N ALA A 2 13.36 -12.89 -4.77
CA ALA A 2 12.78 -12.15 -3.66
C ALA A 2 11.29 -11.90 -3.91
N LYS A 3 10.50 -11.84 -2.84
CA LYS A 3 9.07 -11.55 -2.89
C LYS A 3 8.72 -10.54 -1.79
N CYS A 4 7.61 -9.83 -1.97
CA CYS A 4 7.03 -9.01 -0.92
C CYS A 4 5.66 -9.56 -0.54
N LYS A 5 5.28 -9.45 0.73
CA LYS A 5 3.92 -9.59 1.19
C LYS A 5 3.32 -8.20 1.38
N ILE A 6 2.15 -7.96 0.83
CA ILE A 6 1.36 -6.75 1.03
C ILE A 6 0.19 -7.12 1.93
N THR A 7 0.04 -6.44 3.05
CA THR A 7 -1.09 -6.61 3.98
C THR A 7 -1.90 -5.33 4.05
N VAL A 8 -3.22 -5.41 3.86
CA VAL A 8 -4.13 -4.27 4.01
C VAL A 8 -4.32 -4.00 5.50
N LEU A 9 -3.81 -2.87 5.98
CA LEU A 9 -3.90 -2.50 7.39
C LEU A 9 -5.18 -1.74 7.71
N LYS A 10 -5.57 -0.80 6.84
CA LYS A 10 -6.69 0.10 7.10
C LYS A 10 -7.40 0.54 5.84
N THR A 11 -8.73 0.54 5.87
CA THR A 11 -9.56 1.20 4.85
C THR A 11 -10.18 2.46 5.43
N MET A 12 -10.11 3.58 4.71
CA MET A 12 -10.54 4.89 5.21
C MET A 12 -11.54 5.56 4.29
N LEU A 13 -12.18 6.61 4.80
CA LEU A 13 -13.05 7.52 4.07
C LEU A 13 -12.94 8.93 4.66
N ASN A 14 -12.50 9.88 3.85
CA ASN A 14 -12.53 11.31 4.18
C ASN A 14 -13.94 11.84 3.92
N GLN A 15 -14.81 11.72 4.92
CA GLN A 15 -16.25 11.95 4.79
C GLN A 15 -16.61 13.39 4.40
N ASP A 16 -15.84 14.36 4.89
CA ASP A 16 -15.97 15.77 4.56
C ASP A 16 -15.66 16.03 3.07
N LEU A 17 -14.55 15.49 2.57
CA LEU A 17 -14.17 15.61 1.16
C LEU A 17 -15.14 14.84 0.26
N ALA A 18 -15.57 13.66 0.68
CA ALA A 18 -16.58 12.89 -0.03
C ALA A 18 -17.89 13.69 -0.19
N LYS A 19 -18.36 14.31 0.89
CA LYS A 19 -19.60 15.10 0.88
C LYS A 19 -19.51 16.33 -0.02
N GLU A 20 -18.35 17.00 -0.05
CA GLU A 20 -18.16 18.23 -0.82
C GLU A 20 -17.93 17.95 -2.32
N TYR A 21 -17.14 16.92 -2.66
CA TYR A 21 -16.61 16.75 -4.02
C TYR A 21 -17.17 15.55 -4.78
N CYS A 22 -17.79 14.56 -4.12
CA CYS A 22 -18.34 13.39 -4.81
C CYS A 22 -19.79 13.63 -5.26
N GLN A 23 -20.14 13.13 -6.43
CA GLN A 23 -21.51 13.25 -6.99
C GLN A 23 -22.56 12.47 -6.21
N GLY A 24 -22.15 11.56 -5.31
CA GLY A 24 -23.05 10.71 -4.54
C GLY A 24 -22.40 10.16 -3.29
N VAL A 25 -23.16 9.37 -2.54
CA VAL A 25 -22.67 8.72 -1.33
C VAL A 25 -21.62 7.70 -1.71
N VAL A 26 -20.40 7.91 -1.21
CA VAL A 26 -19.27 7.00 -1.35
C VAL A 26 -18.90 6.40 -0.01
N GLY A 27 -18.53 5.12 -0.02
CA GLY A 27 -18.00 4.41 1.14
C GLY A 27 -16.48 4.25 1.07
N PRO A 28 -15.88 3.55 2.06
CA PRO A 28 -14.51 3.07 1.98
C PRO A 28 -14.24 2.26 0.70
N CYS A 29 -12.97 1.95 0.43
CA CYS A 29 -12.60 1.14 -0.72
C CYS A 29 -13.37 -0.19 -0.73
N HIS A 30 -13.95 -0.54 -1.90
CA HIS A 30 -14.71 -1.77 -2.10
C HIS A 30 -13.85 -2.92 -2.64
N VAL A 31 -12.61 -2.64 -3.05
CA VAL A 31 -11.67 -3.63 -3.59
C VAL A 31 -10.89 -4.32 -2.48
N PHE A 32 -10.54 -3.58 -1.43
CA PHE A 32 -9.71 -4.06 -0.33
C PHE A 32 -10.48 -4.16 0.97
N HIS A 33 -10.12 -5.12 1.82
CA HIS A 33 -10.61 -5.25 3.19
C HIS A 33 -9.43 -5.44 4.16
N GLU A 34 -9.59 -4.97 5.41
CA GLU A 34 -8.54 -5.05 6.42
C GLU A 34 -8.16 -6.51 6.71
N GLY A 35 -6.85 -6.76 6.82
CA GLY A 35 -6.29 -8.11 6.99
C GLY A 35 -6.10 -8.90 5.68
N GLN A 36 -6.53 -8.37 4.53
CA GLN A 36 -6.26 -9.01 3.24
C GLN A 36 -4.76 -9.03 2.92
N GLU A 37 -4.26 -10.15 2.41
CA GLU A 37 -2.84 -10.35 2.12
C GLU A 37 -2.59 -10.76 0.67
N PHE A 38 -1.46 -10.30 0.12
CA PHE A 38 -1.01 -10.64 -1.23
C PHE A 38 0.49 -10.92 -1.21
N VAL A 39 0.94 -11.97 -1.91
CA VAL A 39 2.38 -12.25 -2.09
C VAL A 39 2.74 -11.94 -3.54
N VAL A 40 3.68 -11.01 -3.73
CA VAL A 40 3.98 -10.41 -5.03
C VAL A 40 5.47 -10.46 -5.38
N GLY A 41 5.74 -10.49 -6.69
CA GLY A 41 7.03 -10.12 -7.27
C GLY A 41 6.92 -8.72 -7.90
N LEU A 42 7.51 -8.53 -9.08
CA LEU A 42 7.31 -7.31 -9.89
C LEU A 42 5.99 -7.30 -10.65
N GLU A 43 5.34 -8.46 -10.78
CA GLU A 43 4.04 -8.57 -11.44
C GLU A 43 2.92 -8.22 -10.46
N LYS A 44 1.94 -7.46 -10.95
CA LYS A 44 0.74 -7.13 -10.20
C LYS A 44 -0.05 -8.40 -9.87
N PRO A 45 -0.48 -8.61 -8.62
CA PRO A 45 -1.34 -9.73 -8.28
C PRO A 45 -2.70 -9.64 -8.99
N GLN A 46 -3.30 -10.80 -9.27
CA GLN A 46 -4.64 -10.87 -9.82
C GLN A 46 -5.64 -10.19 -8.86
N GLU A 47 -6.66 -9.55 -9.42
CA GLU A 47 -7.73 -8.87 -8.65
C GLU A 47 -7.25 -7.70 -7.76
N PHE A 48 -6.02 -7.22 -7.97
CA PHE A 48 -5.51 -6.03 -7.30
C PHE A 48 -5.82 -4.77 -8.10
N CYS A 49 -6.23 -3.71 -7.40
CA CYS A 49 -6.52 -2.39 -8.00
C CYS A 49 -5.30 -1.82 -8.73
N ASP A 50 -5.44 -1.46 -10.01
CA ASP A 50 -4.34 -0.91 -10.82
C ASP A 50 -3.75 0.38 -10.24
N TRP A 51 -4.61 1.24 -9.69
CA TRP A 51 -4.19 2.50 -9.09
C TRP A 51 -3.33 2.26 -7.84
N ALA A 52 -3.83 1.43 -6.92
CA ALA A 52 -3.06 1.08 -5.74
C ALA A 52 -1.75 0.36 -6.13
N TRP A 53 -1.77 -0.50 -7.14
CA TRP A 53 -0.54 -1.15 -7.60
C TRP A 53 0.49 -0.15 -8.10
N HIS A 54 0.09 0.84 -8.89
CA HIS A 54 0.97 1.91 -9.34
C HIS A 54 1.63 2.64 -8.16
N ASP A 55 0.86 2.95 -7.12
CA ASP A 55 1.37 3.62 -5.93
C ASP A 55 2.35 2.75 -5.13
N LEU A 56 2.10 1.43 -5.04
CA LEU A 56 2.92 0.51 -4.25
C LEU A 56 4.16 0.00 -5.00
N LEU A 57 4.15 0.01 -6.34
CA LEU A 57 5.19 -0.58 -7.18
C LEU A 57 6.61 -0.05 -6.88
N PRO A 58 6.85 1.26 -6.63
CA PRO A 58 8.19 1.75 -6.29
C PRO A 58 8.75 1.12 -5.02
N TYR A 59 7.91 0.94 -3.99
CA TYR A 59 8.32 0.31 -2.73
C TYR A 59 8.62 -1.17 -2.91
N VAL A 60 7.75 -1.88 -3.63
CA VAL A 60 7.97 -3.30 -3.99
C VAL A 60 9.27 -3.44 -4.77
N THR A 61 9.50 -2.59 -5.78
CA THR A 61 10.72 -2.61 -6.59
C THR A 61 11.97 -2.37 -5.77
N ALA A 62 11.95 -1.37 -4.87
CA ALA A 62 13.07 -1.09 -3.98
C ALA A 62 13.42 -2.30 -3.09
N PHE A 63 12.41 -2.94 -2.48
CA PHE A 63 12.63 -4.13 -1.68
C PHE A 63 13.19 -5.30 -2.49
N LEU A 64 12.65 -5.56 -3.67
CA LEU A 64 13.12 -6.62 -4.57
C LEU A 64 14.54 -6.38 -5.08
N ALA A 65 14.98 -5.12 -5.17
CA ALA A 65 16.35 -4.73 -5.51
C ALA A 65 17.32 -4.78 -4.32
N GLY A 66 16.86 -5.14 -3.12
CA GLY A 66 17.70 -5.22 -1.92
C GLY A 66 17.67 -3.99 -1.01
N GLY A 67 16.93 -2.94 -1.37
CA GLY A 67 16.78 -1.72 -0.57
C GLY A 67 15.98 -1.92 0.73
N ASN A 68 15.95 -0.87 1.55
CA ASN A 68 15.19 -0.76 2.80
C ASN A 68 14.66 0.68 2.98
N PHE A 69 13.83 0.89 4.01
CA PHE A 69 13.23 2.19 4.34
C PHE A 69 13.52 2.62 5.79
N SER A 70 14.66 2.20 6.32
CA SER A 70 15.09 2.42 7.70
C SER A 70 16.52 2.96 7.82
N GLY A 71 17.32 2.88 6.75
CA GLY A 71 18.69 3.38 6.70
C GLY A 71 18.88 4.56 5.74
N ASP A 72 20.09 5.11 5.73
CA ASP A 72 20.52 6.24 4.89
C ASP A 72 19.58 7.46 5.01
N ILE A 73 18.95 7.85 3.91
CA ILE A 73 18.00 8.98 3.89
C ILE A 73 16.72 8.70 4.67
N PHE A 74 16.47 7.44 5.06
CA PHE A 74 15.35 7.00 5.89
C PHE A 74 15.78 6.65 7.33
N ASP A 75 16.96 7.07 7.77
CA ASP A 75 17.43 6.81 9.14
C ASP A 75 16.44 7.32 10.18
N GLY A 76 16.05 6.43 11.10
CA GLY A 76 15.03 6.70 12.13
C GLY A 76 13.56 6.67 11.66
N TRP A 77 13.28 6.27 10.41
CA TRP A 77 11.92 6.18 9.87
C TRP A 77 11.22 4.85 10.20
N MET A 78 11.48 3.78 9.43
CA MET A 78 10.95 2.45 9.74
C MET A 78 11.80 1.75 10.81
N LYS A 79 11.14 1.06 11.74
CA LYS A 79 11.84 0.25 12.78
C LYS A 79 12.41 -1.07 12.25
N ASP A 80 11.89 -1.55 11.13
CA ASP A 80 12.22 -2.84 10.54
C ASP A 80 12.65 -2.60 9.09
N ASP A 81 13.87 -3.00 8.75
CA ASP A 81 14.49 -2.84 7.43
C ASP A 81 13.73 -3.58 6.32
N HIS A 82 12.83 -4.49 6.67
CA HIS A 82 12.04 -5.27 5.74
C HIS A 82 10.61 -4.77 5.60
N LYS A 83 10.19 -3.74 6.35
CA LYS A 83 8.80 -3.26 6.33
C LYS A 83 8.71 -1.82 5.91
N MET A 84 7.64 -1.49 5.19
CA MET A 84 7.28 -0.12 4.84
C MET A 84 5.77 0.05 4.88
N ILE A 85 5.30 1.20 5.37
CA ILE A 85 3.90 1.59 5.28
C ILE A 85 3.72 2.51 4.07
N ALA A 86 2.80 2.14 3.19
CA ALA A 86 2.44 2.91 2.00
C ALA A 86 0.91 2.95 1.86
N CYS A 87 0.40 3.76 0.93
CA CYS A 87 -1.03 3.90 0.75
C CYS A 87 -1.46 4.00 -0.71
N CYS A 88 -2.71 3.61 -0.97
CA CYS A 88 -3.43 4.04 -2.16
C CYS A 88 -3.69 5.54 -2.00
N THR A 89 -3.27 6.31 -2.99
CA THR A 89 -3.29 7.78 -2.99
C THR A 89 -4.67 8.37 -3.31
N ASP A 90 -5.73 7.55 -3.28
CA ASP A 90 -7.12 8.00 -3.37
C ASP A 90 -7.43 8.94 -2.19
N GLY A 91 -7.48 10.25 -2.47
CA GLY A 91 -7.73 11.29 -1.47
C GLY A 91 -9.12 11.26 -0.85
N ILE A 92 -10.08 10.50 -1.41
CA ILE A 92 -11.42 10.33 -0.84
C ILE A 92 -11.46 9.10 0.07
N ARG A 93 -10.90 7.98 -0.37
CA ARG A 93 -10.98 6.69 0.36
C ARG A 93 -9.63 5.95 0.35
N PRO A 94 -8.60 6.52 0.99
CA PRO A 94 -7.28 5.93 0.97
C PRO A 94 -7.28 4.58 1.68
N VAL A 95 -6.34 3.72 1.26
CA VAL A 95 -6.11 2.41 1.87
C VAL A 95 -4.66 2.34 2.30
N VAL A 96 -4.41 1.94 3.54
CA VAL A 96 -3.07 1.82 4.12
C VAL A 96 -2.62 0.36 4.03
N PHE A 97 -1.41 0.17 3.53
CA PHE A 97 -0.79 -1.14 3.34
C PHE A 97 0.52 -1.23 4.12
N GLU A 98 0.78 -2.39 4.72
CA GLU A 98 2.14 -2.84 5.06
C GLU A 98 2.71 -3.57 3.86
N ILE A 99 3.95 -3.27 3.50
CA ILE A 99 4.74 -4.02 2.53
C ILE A 99 5.91 -4.63 3.31
N GLU A 100 6.01 -5.95 3.30
CA GLU A 100 7.04 -6.73 3.99
C GLU A 100 7.87 -7.52 2.96
N ARG A 101 9.19 -7.33 2.93
CA ARG A 101 10.09 -8.15 2.13
C ARG A 101 10.24 -9.53 2.77
N LEU A 102 9.92 -10.58 2.02
CA LEU A 102 10.09 -11.97 2.44
C LEU A 102 11.54 -12.40 2.17
N VAL A 103 12.24 -12.75 3.25
CA VAL A 103 13.63 -13.26 3.24
C VAL A 103 13.68 -14.78 3.30
#